data_AF-A0A1W6BYI5-F1
#
_entry.id   AF-A0A1W6BYI5-F1
#
_cell.length_a   1.000
_cell.length_b   1.000
_cell.length_c   1.000
_cell.angle_alpha   90.00
_cell.angle_beta   90.00
_cell.angle_gamma   90.00
#
_symmetry.space_group_name_H-M   'P 1'
#
loop_
_entity.id
_entity.type
_entity.pdbx_description
1 polymer ?
#
loop_
_entity_poly.entity_id
_entity_poly.type
_entity_poly.pdbx_seq_one_letter_code
_entity_poly.pdbx_strand_id
1 'polypeptide(L)'
;MTKEEFKTKLTEAGFDFEMFVNLLCYNKNTLYHWLEGVSKFPSFIEPLLDLLIVLKQKSLSESSETKINTPYKDFEQEIAYYKKAIALKKENDKLENKFERLKDKKIKDLIKQNSKNRKENNEKPS
;
A
#
# COMPACT_ATOMS: atom_id res chain seq x y z
N MET A 1 -1.67 1.82 33.17
CA MET A 1 -1.02 3.12 33.22
C MET A 1 -1.55 4.00 34.36
N THR A 2 -0.65 4.52 35.19
CA THR A 2 -0.93 5.50 36.25
C THR A 2 -0.88 6.94 35.71
N LYS A 3 -1.37 7.90 36.50
CA LYS A 3 -1.32 9.34 36.17
C LYS A 3 0.11 9.82 35.88
N GLU A 4 1.07 9.39 36.70
CA GLU A 4 2.46 9.82 36.58
C GLU A 4 3.13 9.15 35.36
N GLU A 5 2.87 7.87 35.10
CA GLU A 5 3.32 7.21 33.87
C GLU A 5 2.80 7.91 32.61
N PHE A 6 1.52 8.32 32.61
CA PHE A 6 0.93 9.05 31.49
C PHE A 6 1.64 10.39 31.25
N LYS A 7 1.87 11.19 32.31
CA LYS A 7 2.56 12.48 32.19
C LYS A 7 4.00 12.32 31.69
N THR A 8 4.71 11.31 32.18
CA THR A 8 6.07 11.01 31.75
C THR A 8 6.08 10.66 30.26
N LYS A 9 5.25 9.69 29.83
CA LYS A 9 5.17 9.29 28.42
C LYS A 9 4.71 10.42 27.50
N LEU A 10 3.79 11.27 27.96
CA LEU A 10 3.33 12.45 27.22
C LEU A 10 4.47 13.45 26.98
N THR A 11 5.28 13.70 28.03
CA THR A 11 6.46 14.57 27.95
C THR A 11 7.53 13.97 27.05
N GLU A 12 7.79 12.67 27.17
CA GLU A 12 8.73 11.94 26.30
C GLU A 12 8.30 12.02 24.83
N ALA A 13 7.02 11.84 24.55
CA ALA A 13 6.43 12.01 23.22
C ALA A 13 6.53 13.46 22.69
N GLY A 14 6.82 14.44 23.56
CA GLY A 14 6.96 15.85 23.20
C GLY A 14 5.63 16.57 22.99
N PHE A 15 4.55 16.06 23.57
CA PHE A 15 3.24 16.69 23.52
C PHE A 15 2.96 17.40 24.83
N ASP A 16 2.32 18.57 24.75
CA ASP A 16 1.59 19.10 25.89
C ASP A 16 0.20 18.47 25.98
N PHE A 17 -0.47 18.76 27.09
CA PHE A 17 -1.78 18.21 27.40
C PHE A 17 -2.85 18.61 26.38
N GLU A 18 -2.81 19.84 25.88
CA GLU A 18 -3.81 20.38 24.97
C GLU A 18 -3.66 19.80 23.57
N MET A 19 -2.43 19.71 23.09
CA MET A 19 -2.08 19.12 21.81
C MET A 19 -2.49 17.65 21.75
N PHE A 20 -2.30 16.90 22.84
CA PHE A 20 -2.69 15.49 22.90
C PHE A 20 -4.21 15.30 22.97
N VAL A 21 -4.94 16.15 23.70
CA VAL A 21 -6.41 16.17 23.68
C VAL A 21 -6.94 16.42 22.26
N ASN A 22 -6.35 17.40 21.58
CA ASN A 22 -6.71 17.74 20.20
C ASN A 22 -6.41 16.58 19.23
N LEU A 23 -5.26 15.91 19.39
CA LEU A 23 -4.88 14.75 18.58
C LEU A 23 -5.90 13.62 18.69
N LEU A 24 -6.42 13.38 19.89
CA LEU A 24 -7.40 12.32 20.13
C LEU A 24 -8.84 12.71 19.79
N CYS A 25 -9.07 13.95 19.37
CA CYS A 25 -10.41 14.50 19.16
C CYS A 25 -11.33 14.35 20.40
N TYR A 26 -10.76 14.38 21.61
CA TYR A 26 -11.52 14.39 22.86
C TYR A 26 -11.74 15.81 23.37
N ASN A 27 -12.67 15.95 24.32
CA ASN A 27 -12.75 17.18 25.10
C ASN A 27 -11.68 17.17 26.22
N LYS A 28 -11.28 18.35 26.69
CA LYS A 28 -10.29 18.48 27.77
C LYS A 28 -10.75 17.76 29.05
N ASN A 29 -12.05 17.77 29.34
CA ASN A 29 -12.63 17.15 30.54
C ASN A 29 -12.43 15.63 30.57
N THR A 30 -12.47 14.95 29.43
CA THR A 30 -12.27 13.50 29.32
C THR A 30 -10.89 13.11 29.82
N LEU A 31 -9.87 13.89 29.46
CA LEU A 31 -8.52 13.63 29.91
C LEU A 31 -8.34 13.96 31.41
N TYR A 32 -9.00 15.01 31.93
CA TYR A 32 -9.04 15.27 33.38
C TYR A 32 -9.68 14.11 34.15
N HIS A 33 -10.78 13.54 33.64
CA HIS A 33 -11.39 12.37 34.26
C HIS A 33 -10.46 11.15 34.32
N TRP A 34 -9.55 10.97 33.36
CA TRP A 34 -8.52 9.93 33.43
C TRP A 34 -7.45 10.26 34.47
N LEU A 35 -6.99 11.52 34.53
CA LEU A 35 -5.97 11.95 35.48
C LEU A 35 -6.43 11.98 36.94
N GLU A 36 -7.72 12.22 37.18
CA GLU A 36 -8.33 12.24 38.52
C GLU A 36 -8.78 10.84 38.97
N GLY A 37 -8.67 9.83 38.10
CA GLY A 37 -9.10 8.47 38.39
C GLY A 37 -10.63 8.28 38.40
N VAL A 38 -11.39 9.29 37.96
CA VAL A 38 -12.85 9.20 37.76
C VAL A 38 -13.19 8.17 36.69
N SER A 39 -12.32 8.03 35.69
CA SER A 39 -12.42 7.00 34.65
C SER A 39 -11.06 6.41 34.32
N LYS A 40 -11.05 5.19 33.80
CA LYS A 40 -9.81 4.52 33.38
C LYS A 40 -9.35 5.06 32.04
N PHE A 41 -8.04 5.08 31.83
CA PHE A 41 -7.47 5.28 30.50
C PHE A 41 -7.98 4.21 29.54
N PRO A 42 -8.42 4.59 28.32
CA PRO A 42 -8.67 3.64 27.26
C PRO A 42 -7.43 2.81 26.93
N SER A 43 -7.64 1.55 26.54
CA SER A 43 -6.56 0.59 26.28
C SER A 43 -5.60 1.02 25.15
N PHE A 44 -6.01 1.91 24.25
CA PHE A 44 -5.18 2.39 23.14
C PHE A 44 -4.25 3.55 23.50
N ILE A 45 -4.45 4.22 24.65
CA ILE A 45 -3.68 5.43 24.99
C ILE A 45 -2.20 5.10 25.19
N GLU A 46 -1.92 4.03 25.92
CA GLU A 46 -0.54 3.62 26.20
C GLU A 46 0.22 3.19 24.93
N PRO A 47 -0.31 2.29 24.09
CA PRO A 47 0.31 1.97 22.80
C PRO A 47 0.50 3.18 21.87
N LEU A 48 -0.43 4.13 21.90
CA LEU A 48 -0.32 5.36 21.09
C LEU A 48 0.85 6.23 21.57
N LEU A 49 0.98 6.45 22.88
CA LEU A 49 2.09 7.21 23.44
C LEU A 49 3.43 6.55 23.13
N ASP A 50 3.52 5.22 23.27
CA ASP A 50 4.73 4.46 22.94
C ASP A 50 5.11 4.63 21.45
N LEU A 51 4.12 4.59 20.55
CA LEU A 51 4.34 4.85 19.13
C LEU A 51 4.85 6.28 18.87
N LEU A 52 4.25 7.29 19.52
CA LEU A 52 4.66 8.69 19.37
C LEU A 52 6.10 8.92 19.85
N ILE A 53 6.51 8.28 20.95
CA ILE A 53 7.88 8.30 21.46
C ILE A 53 8.84 7.72 20.43
N VAL A 54 8.53 6.53 19.89
CA VAL A 54 9.37 5.87 18.87
C VAL A 54 9.50 6.74 17.61
N LEU A 55 8.39 7.33 17.13
CA LEU A 55 8.41 8.21 15.96
C LEU A 55 9.28 9.45 16.19
N LYS A 56 9.16 10.09 17.37
CA LYS A 56 10.00 11.22 17.74
C LYS A 56 11.47 10.83 17.80
N GLN A 57 11.81 9.71 18.44
CA GLN A 57 13.18 9.21 18.52
C GLN A 57 13.77 8.93 17.13
N LYS A 58 13.00 8.30 16.23
CA LYS A 58 13.42 8.09 14.83
C LYS A 58 13.70 9.41 14.13
N SER A 59 12.80 10.39 14.23
CA SER A 59 13.00 11.71 13.62
C SER A 59 14.23 12.45 14.16
N LEU A 60 14.54 12.28 15.45
CA LEU A 60 15.72 12.89 16.07
C LEU A 60 17.00 12.15 15.67
N SER A 61 16.95 10.81 15.58
CA SER A 61 18.09 10.00 15.12
C SER A 61 18.43 10.24 13.65
N GLU A 62 17.44 10.62 12.83
CA GLU A 62 17.64 11.05 11.44
C GLU A 62 18.22 12.48 11.34
N SER A 63 18.21 13.26 12.44
CA SER A 63 18.67 14.67 12.45
C SER A 63 20.14 14.86 12.87
N SER A 64 20.78 13.83 13.45
CA SER A 64 22.20 13.84 13.82
C SER A 64 22.96 12.77 13.03
N GLU A 65 23.67 13.21 11.99
CA GLU A 65 24.62 12.42 11.19
C GLU A 65 24.03 11.34 10.27
N THR A 66 23.40 11.76 9.17
CA THR A 66 23.75 11.24 7.84
C THR A 66 23.16 12.12 6.73
N LYS A 67 23.99 12.37 5.71
CA LYS A 67 23.62 13.01 4.45
C LYS A 67 22.23 12.55 3.99
N ILE A 68 21.31 13.49 3.84
CA ILE A 68 20.09 13.34 3.05
C ILE A 68 20.53 12.98 1.62
N ASN A 69 20.64 11.69 1.30
CA ASN A 69 20.82 11.26 -0.08
C ASN A 69 20.29 9.86 -0.40
N THR A 70 19.48 9.22 0.46
CA THR A 70 19.10 7.82 0.24
C THR A 70 17.67 7.35 0.53
N PRO A 71 16.67 8.10 1.06
CA PRO A 71 15.29 7.58 1.04
C PRO A 71 14.55 7.93 -0.25
N TYR A 72 14.71 9.17 -0.76
CA TYR A 72 13.96 9.65 -1.92
C TYR A 72 14.42 9.04 -3.24
N LYS A 73 15.73 8.79 -3.38
CA LYS A 73 16.29 8.20 -4.61
C LYS A 73 15.87 6.74 -4.77
N ASP A 74 15.77 6.01 -3.67
CA ASP A 74 15.30 4.62 -3.66
C ASP A 74 13.80 4.55 -3.92
N PHE A 75 13.00 5.45 -3.34
CA PHE A 75 11.57 5.57 -3.66
C PHE A 75 11.30 5.92 -5.12
N GLU A 76 12.05 6.87 -5.71
CA GLU A 76 11.92 7.21 -7.13
C GLU A 76 12.33 6.05 -8.04
N GLN A 77 13.38 5.30 -7.68
CA GLN A 77 13.78 4.09 -8.39
C GLN A 77 12.74 2.98 -8.27
N GLU A 78 12.14 2.79 -7.09
CA GLU A 78 11.07 1.82 -6.88
C GLU A 78 9.83 2.18 -7.68
N ILE A 79 9.43 3.46 -7.67
CA ILE A 79 8.33 3.98 -8.49
C ILE A 79 8.62 3.79 -9.98
N ALA A 80 9.85 4.03 -10.42
CA ALA A 80 10.26 3.79 -11.81
C ALA A 80 10.20 2.30 -12.17
N TYR A 81 10.61 1.42 -11.25
CA TYR A 81 10.52 -0.03 -11.41
C TYR A 81 9.06 -0.50 -11.51
N TYR A 82 8.17 -0.05 -10.62
CA TYR A 82 6.75 -0.39 -10.68
C TYR A 82 6.07 0.14 -11.96
N LYS A 83 6.41 1.35 -12.41
CA LYS A 83 5.91 1.89 -13.69
C LYS A 83 6.34 1.02 -14.87
N LYS A 84 7.60 0.57 -14.88
CA LYS A 84 8.12 -0.34 -15.91
C LYS A 84 7.41 -1.70 -15.88
N ALA A 85 7.19 -2.26 -14.69
CA ALA A 85 6.45 -3.50 -14.52
C ALA A 85 5.00 -3.40 -15.04
N ILE A 86 4.31 -2.28 -14.77
CA ILE A 86 2.95 -2.03 -15.28
C ILE A 86 2.95 -1.90 -16.81
N ALA A 87 3.93 -1.21 -17.40
CA ALA A 87 4.04 -1.08 -18.85
C ALA A 87 4.25 -2.45 -19.52
N LEU A 88 5.15 -3.27 -18.97
CA LEU A 88 5.40 -4.63 -19.45
C LEU A 88 4.16 -5.51 -19.32
N LYS A 89 3.41 -5.41 -18.22
CA LYS A 89 2.15 -6.16 -18.06
C LYS A 89 1.12 -5.76 -19.12
N LYS A 90 0.93 -4.47 -19.38
CA LYS A 90 0.03 -3.98 -20.44
C LYS A 90 0.44 -4.45 -21.83
N GLU A 91 1.75 -4.52 -22.10
CA GLU A 91 2.26 -5.04 -23.36
C GLU A 91 2.03 -6.55 -23.48
N ASN A 92 2.24 -7.29 -22.40
CA ASN A 92 2.00 -8.73 -22.37
C ASN A 92 0.51 -9.07 -22.56
N ASP A 93 -0.40 -8.34 -21.91
CA ASP A 93 -1.84 -8.50 -22.08
C ASP A 93 -2.25 -8.25 -23.56
N LYS A 94 -1.61 -7.30 -24.25
CA LYS A 94 -1.84 -7.05 -25.68
C LYS A 94 -1.31 -8.21 -26.54
N LEU A 95 -0.16 -8.77 -26.19
CA LEU A 95 0.43 -9.90 -26.91
C LEU A 95 -0.39 -11.18 -26.73
N GLU A 96 -0.88 -11.47 -25.52
CA GLU A 96 -1.80 -12.58 -25.25
C GLU A 96 -3.08 -12.46 -26.09
N ASN A 97 -3.71 -11.28 -26.10
CA ASN A 97 -4.88 -11.03 -26.93
C ASN A 97 -4.60 -11.20 -28.42
N LYS A 98 -3.43 -10.78 -28.90
CA LYS A 98 -3.02 -10.96 -30.30
C LYS A 98 -2.77 -12.44 -30.62
N PHE A 99 -2.19 -13.18 -29.68
CA PHE A 99 -1.93 -14.61 -29.82
C PHE A 99 -3.22 -15.41 -29.90
N GLU A 100 -4.20 -15.14 -29.03
CA GLU A 100 -5.52 -15.77 -29.07
C GLU A 100 -6.25 -15.48 -30.40
N ARG A 101 -6.22 -14.23 -30.88
CA ARG A 101 -6.79 -13.90 -32.20
C ARG A 101 -6.12 -14.65 -33.35
N LEU A 102 -4.80 -14.87 -33.28
CA LEU A 102 -4.06 -15.62 -34.30
C LEU A 102 -4.37 -17.12 -34.24
N LYS A 103 -4.53 -17.71 -33.05
CA LYS A 103 -5.00 -19.10 -32.89
C LYS A 103 -6.38 -19.27 -33.50
N ASP A 104 -7.34 -18.42 -33.15
CA ASP A 104 -8.70 -18.45 -33.67
C ASP A 104 -8.71 -18.35 -35.19
N LYS A 105 -7.90 -17.45 -35.75
CA LYS A 105 -7.76 -17.30 -37.19
C LYS A 105 -7.23 -18.59 -37.84
N LYS A 106 -6.17 -19.19 -37.27
CA LYS A 106 -5.59 -20.43 -37.80
C LYS A 106 -6.57 -21.60 -37.74
N ILE A 107 -7.35 -21.72 -36.67
CA ILE A 107 -8.41 -22.73 -36.54
C ILE A 107 -9.48 -22.52 -37.62
N LYS A 108 -9.95 -21.27 -37.81
CA LYS A 108 -10.93 -20.94 -38.85
C LYS A 108 -10.41 -21.24 -40.26
N ASP A 109 -9.15 -20.91 -40.54
CA ASP A 109 -8.53 -21.17 -41.84
C ASP A 109 -8.39 -22.68 -42.10
N LEU A 110 -8.04 -23.48 -41.09
CA LEU A 110 -8.02 -24.96 -41.20
C LEU A 110 -9.41 -25.56 -41.45
N ILE A 111 -10.44 -25.08 -40.75
CA ILE A 111 -11.83 -25.50 -40.99
C ILE A 111 -12.26 -25.13 -42.41
N LYS A 112 -11.88 -23.95 -42.89
CA LYS A 112 -12.18 -23.48 -44.25
C LYS A 112 -11.46 -24.33 -45.31
N GLN A 113 -10.19 -24.68 -45.11
CA GLN A 113 -9.47 -25.58 -46.01
C GLN A 113 -10.08 -26.98 -46.05
N ASN A 114 -10.40 -27.56 -44.90
CA ASN A 114 -11.04 -28.89 -44.82
C ASN A 114 -12.43 -28.93 -45.48
N SER A 115 -13.23 -27.88 -45.31
CA SER A 115 -14.54 -27.79 -45.97
C SER A 115 -14.42 -27.60 -47.48
N LYS A 116 -13.39 -26.92 -47.96
CA LYS A 116 -13.11 -26.77 -49.39
C LYS A 116 -12.67 -28.11 -50.02
N ASN A 117 -11.76 -28.83 -49.37
CA ASN A 117 -11.30 -30.15 -49.82
C ASN A 117 -12.45 -31.19 -49.89
N ARG A 118 -13.42 -31.10 -48.96
CA ARG A 118 -14.61 -31.97 -48.99
C ARG A 118 -15.56 -31.66 -50.16
N LYS A 119 -15.67 -30.40 -50.58
CA LYS A 119 -16.48 -30.02 -51.75
C LYS A 119 -15.80 -30.48 -53.05
N GLU A 120 -14.50 -30.27 -53.17
CA GLU A 120 -13.71 -30.69 -54.36
C GLU A 120 -13.68 -32.22 -54.53
N ASN A 121 -13.68 -33.01 -53.44
CA ASN A 121 -13.75 -34.48 -53.52
C ASN A 121 -15.15 -35.03 -53.86
N ASN A 122 -16.22 -34.26 -53.64
CA ASN A 122 -17.59 -34.68 -53.98
C ASN A 122 -18.00 -34.29 -55.42
N GLU A 123 -17.21 -33.45 -56.10
CA GLU A 123 -17.48 -32.97 -57.47
C GLU A 123 -16.67 -33.73 -58.55
N LYS A 124 -15.84 -34.71 -58.18
CA LYS A 124 -15.21 -35.63 -59.15
C LYS A 124 -16.13 -36.84 -59.40
N PRO A 125 -16.83 -36.93 -60.55
CA PRO A 125 -17.52 -38.15 -60.93
C PRO A 125 -16.48 -39.25 -61.21
N SER A 126 -16.77 -40.46 -60.74
CA SER A 126 -16.06 -41.69 -61.10
C SER A 126 -16.29 -42.07 -62.56
#